data_AF-I4HZI9-F1
#
_entry.id   AF-I4HZI9-F1
#
_cell.length_a   1.000
_cell.length_b   1.000
_cell.length_c   1.000
_cell.angle_alpha   90.00
_cell.angle_beta   90.00
_cell.angle_gamma   90.00
#
_symmetry.space_group_name_H-M   'P 1'
#
loop_
_entity.id
_entity.type
_entity.pdbx_description
1 polymer ?
#
loop_
_entity_poly.entity_id
_entity_poly.type
_entity_poly.pdbx_seq_one_letter_code
_entity_poly.pdbx_strand_id
1 'polypeptide(L)'
;MAVNLAYNLPNSRKDELEADRLGLNNLAEAGYAAKAMISLMGKLPQQGGSTPTILSTHPATSDRILALQKQLNSVNNKQNQGLDEDYYQLQIRSLR
;
A
#
# COMPACT_ATOMS: atom_id res chain seq x y z
N MET A 1 31.43 6.25 -0.24
CA MET A 1 30.42 7.01 -1.02
C MET A 1 29.31 6.09 -1.59
N ALA A 2 28.70 5.20 -0.78
CA ALA A 2 27.60 4.33 -1.25
C ALA A 2 26.21 4.82 -0.80
N VAL A 3 26.15 5.63 0.25
CA VAL A 3 24.90 6.13 0.87
C VAL A 3 24.18 7.14 -0.03
N ASN A 4 24.91 7.99 -0.78
CA ASN A 4 24.29 8.96 -1.69
C ASN A 4 23.67 8.34 -2.94
N LEU A 5 24.14 7.16 -3.37
CA LEU A 5 23.60 6.49 -4.54
C LEU A 5 22.19 5.95 -4.22
N ALA A 6 22.05 5.22 -3.12
CA ALA A 6 20.75 4.68 -2.69
C ALA A 6 19.69 5.77 -2.40
N TYR A 7 20.09 7.03 -2.18
CA TYR A 7 19.20 8.14 -1.85
C TYR A 7 18.74 8.96 -3.08
N ASN A 8 19.41 8.86 -4.23
CA ASN A 8 19.10 9.65 -5.43
C ASN A 8 18.69 8.79 -6.64
N LEU A 9 18.54 7.48 -6.48
CA LEU A 9 17.96 6.63 -7.52
C LEU A 9 16.43 6.80 -7.54
N PRO A 10 15.79 6.74 -8.72
CA PRO A 10 14.34 6.60 -8.78
C PRO A 10 13.91 5.37 -7.99
N ASN A 11 12.83 5.50 -7.21
CA ASN A 11 12.31 4.47 -6.32
C ASN A 11 13.31 4.11 -5.21
N SER A 12 14.03 5.11 -4.69
CA SER A 12 14.81 4.94 -3.48
C SER A 12 13.91 4.44 -2.34
N ARG A 13 14.50 3.81 -1.32
CA ARG A 13 13.72 3.41 -0.13
C ARG A 13 12.97 4.59 0.49
N LYS A 14 13.53 5.80 0.41
CA LYS A 14 12.89 7.00 0.91
C LYS A 14 11.69 7.40 0.06
N ASP A 15 11.82 7.36 -1.26
CA ASP A 15 10.75 7.69 -2.19
C ASP A 15 9.58 6.70 -2.05
N GLU A 16 9.86 5.40 -1.89
CA GLU A 16 8.83 4.39 -1.65
C GLU A 16 8.06 4.65 -0.35
N LEU A 17 8.75 5.01 0.74
CA LEU A 17 8.12 5.32 2.02
C LEU A 17 7.30 6.60 1.97
N GLU A 18 7.75 7.59 1.21
CA GLU A 18 6.99 8.83 0.99
C GLU A 18 5.76 8.58 0.11
N ALA A 19 5.91 7.83 -0.98
CA ALA A 19 4.82 7.40 -1.83
C ALA A 19 3.79 6.58 -1.04
N ASP A 20 4.24 5.68 -0.17
CA ASP A 20 3.38 4.89 0.71
C ASP A 20 2.56 5.77 1.66
N ARG A 21 3.21 6.75 2.30
CA ARG A 21 2.55 7.70 3.20
C ARG A 21 1.47 8.51 2.48
N LEU A 22 1.81 9.04 1.30
CA LEU A 22 0.86 9.81 0.49
C LEU A 22 -0.29 8.92 -0.01
N GLY A 23 0.02 7.72 -0.48
CA GLY A 23 -0.97 6.74 -0.93
C GLY A 23 -1.95 6.34 0.17
N LEU A 24 -1.45 6.09 1.39
CA LEU A 24 -2.28 5.76 2.55
C LEU A 24 -3.27 6.89 2.87
N ASN A 25 -2.81 8.13 2.86
CA ASN A 25 -3.65 9.31 3.09
C ASN A 25 -4.68 9.49 1.98
N ASN A 26 -4.26 9.38 0.72
CA ASN A 26 -5.14 9.52 -0.44
C ASN A 26 -6.26 8.47 -0.42
N LEU A 27 -5.95 7.22 -0.07
CA LEU A 27 -6.96 6.16 0.08
C LEU A 27 -7.99 6.53 1.16
N ALA A 28 -7.53 6.98 2.32
CA ALA A 28 -8.42 7.39 3.40
C ALA A 28 -9.31 8.59 3.05
N GLU A 29 -8.74 9.59 2.35
CA GLU A 29 -9.47 10.78 1.87
C GLU A 29 -10.51 10.41 0.82
N ALA A 30 -10.17 9.51 -0.10
CA ALA A 30 -11.08 8.98 -1.11
C ALA A 30 -12.17 8.04 -0.55
N GLY A 31 -12.13 7.72 0.76
CA GLY A 31 -13.11 6.84 1.41
C GLY A 31 -12.86 5.34 1.18
N TYR A 32 -11.67 4.98 0.68
CA TYR A 32 -11.23 3.59 0.61
C TYR A 32 -10.61 3.13 1.93
N ALA A 33 -10.57 1.81 2.12
CA ALA A 33 -9.93 1.20 3.27
C ALA A 33 -8.41 1.34 3.17
N ALA A 34 -7.83 2.31 3.88
CA ALA A 34 -6.39 2.51 3.93
C ALA A 34 -5.63 1.24 4.35
N LYS A 35 -6.22 0.41 5.22
CA LYS A 35 -5.67 -0.90 5.63
C LYS A 35 -5.52 -1.89 4.47
N ALA A 36 -6.29 -1.76 3.39
CA ALA A 36 -6.16 -2.61 2.21
C ALA A 36 -4.80 -2.47 1.53
N MET A 37 -4.12 -1.34 1.70
CA MET A 37 -2.76 -1.12 1.20
C MET A 37 -1.75 -2.09 1.82
N ILE A 38 -1.87 -2.37 3.13
CA ILE A 38 -1.03 -3.35 3.84
C ILE A 38 -1.28 -4.76 3.26
N SER A 39 -2.55 -5.11 3.05
CA SER A 39 -2.93 -6.39 2.46
C SER A 39 -2.41 -6.55 1.04
N LEU A 40 -2.48 -5.49 0.22
CA LEU A 40 -1.92 -5.48 -1.14
C LEU A 40 -0.41 -5.73 -1.10
N MET A 41 0.32 -4.95 -0.30
CA MET A 41 1.78 -5.07 -0.17
C MET A 41 2.20 -6.47 0.33
N GLY A 42 1.41 -7.07 1.23
CA GLY A 42 1.65 -8.43 1.71
C GLY A 42 1.44 -9.51 0.64
N LYS A 43 0.52 -9.29 -0.31
CA LYS A 43 0.22 -10.23 -1.40
C LYS A 43 1.24 -10.18 -2.54
N LEU A 44 1.79 -9.00 -2.84
CA LEU A 44 2.76 -8.82 -3.94
C LEU A 44 3.95 -9.82 -3.94
N PRO A 45 4.66 -10.07 -2.82
CA PRO A 45 5.75 -11.03 -2.82
C PRO A 45 5.30 -12.49 -2.80
N GLN A 46 4.02 -12.75 -2.50
CA GLN A 46 3.44 -14.10 -2.41
C GLN A 46 2.87 -14.59 -3.74
N GLN A 47 2.88 -13.76 -4.78
CA GLN A 47 2.39 -14.15 -6.09
C GLN A 47 3.28 -15.26 -6.66
N GLY A 48 2.74 -16.48 -6.76
CA GLY A 48 3.44 -17.65 -7.27
C GLY A 48 3.84 -17.51 -8.74
N GLY A 49 4.88 -18.26 -9.14
CA GLY A 49 5.39 -18.28 -10.51
C GLY A 49 6.56 -17.31 -10.72
N SER A 50 6.28 -16.01 -10.73
CA SER A 50 7.27 -14.96 -11.02
C SER A 50 7.02 -13.71 -10.18
N THR A 51 8.10 -13.08 -9.69
CA THR A 51 8.02 -11.78 -9.02
C THR A 51 7.29 -10.77 -9.91
N PRO A 52 6.24 -10.08 -9.40
CA PRO A 52 5.54 -9.06 -10.16
C PRO A 52 6.49 -7.96 -10.64
N THR A 53 6.34 -7.52 -11.89
CA THR A 53 7.20 -6.48 -12.49
C THR A 53 7.24 -5.18 -11.67
N ILE A 54 6.15 -4.87 -10.96
CA ILE A 54 6.09 -3.70 -10.08
C ILE A 54 7.16 -3.75 -8.97
N LEU A 55 7.55 -4.94 -8.50
CA LEU A 55 8.59 -5.11 -7.50
C LEU A 55 10.01 -4.96 -8.08
N SER A 56 10.15 -4.95 -9.41
CA SER A 56 11.43 -4.66 -10.06
C SER A 56 11.79 -3.18 -10.01
N THR A 57 10.80 -2.29 -10.04
CA THR A 57 11.01 -0.85 -9.91
C THR A 57 10.73 -0.35 -8.49
N HIS A 58 9.83 -0.99 -7.74
CA HIS A 58 9.45 -0.62 -6.36
C HIS A 58 9.83 -1.73 -5.35
N PRO A 59 11.11 -1.81 -4.93
CA PRO A 59 11.59 -2.89 -4.07
C PRO A 59 11.18 -2.73 -2.58
N ALA A 60 11.50 -3.73 -1.77
CA ALA A 60 11.46 -3.72 -0.29
C ALA A 60 10.06 -3.68 0.38
N THR A 61 9.26 -4.72 0.20
CA THR A 61 7.88 -4.79 0.75
C THR A 61 7.81 -4.90 2.28
N SER A 62 8.76 -5.56 2.96
CA SER A 62 8.68 -5.82 4.41
C SER A 62 8.81 -4.55 5.27
N ASP A 63 9.81 -3.71 5.00
CA ASP A 63 10.06 -2.48 5.75
C ASP A 63 8.92 -1.47 5.52
N ARG A 64 8.40 -1.44 4.29
CA ARG A 64 7.25 -0.63 3.88
C ARG A 64 5.98 -1.04 4.61
N ILE A 65 5.70 -2.35 4.71
CA ILE A 65 4.56 -2.87 5.49
C ILE A 65 4.64 -2.41 6.94
N LEU A 66 5.81 -2.49 7.57
CA LEU A 66 6.01 -2.03 8.95
C LEU A 66 5.78 -0.51 9.08
N ALA A 67 6.22 0.27 8.11
CA ALA A 67 5.99 1.72 8.08
C ALA A 67 4.50 2.06 7.92
N LEU A 68 3.81 1.40 6.98
CA LEU A 68 2.37 1.54 6.75
C LEU A 68 1.56 1.16 8.00
N GLN A 69 1.92 0.07 8.69
CA GLN A 69 1.28 -0.33 9.95
C GLN A 69 1.41 0.74 11.04
N LYS A 70 2.59 1.38 11.15
CA LYS A 70 2.80 2.48 12.11
C LYS A 70 1.97 3.71 11.74
N GLN A 71 1.90 4.05 10.45
CA GLN A 71 1.15 5.19 9.95
C GLN A 71 -0.36 5.00 10.05
N LEU A 72 -0.86 3.76 9.92
CA LEU A 72 -2.29 3.45 10.00
C LEU A 72 -2.91 4.00 11.28
N ASN A 73 -2.22 3.89 12.42
CA ASN A 73 -2.67 4.41 13.72
C ASN A 73 -2.89 5.94 13.72
N SER A 74 -2.24 6.66 12.80
CA SER A 74 -2.37 8.12 12.64
C SER A 74 -3.40 8.53 11.60
N VAL A 75 -3.80 7.60 10.72
CA VAL A 75 -4.85 7.83 9.73
C VAL A 75 -6.21 7.51 10.38
N ASN A 76 -7.02 8.56 10.55
CA ASN A 76 -8.32 8.62 11.25
C ASN A 76 -9.27 7.42 11.02
N ASN A 77 -10.31 7.32 11.88
CA ASN A 77 -11.41 6.34 12.05
C ASN A 77 -12.07 5.67 10.82
N LYS A 78 -11.60 5.90 9.60
CA LYS A 78 -12.02 5.28 8.34
C LYS A 78 -11.18 4.07 7.92
N GLN A 79 -10.27 3.59 8.78
CA GLN A 79 -9.34 2.49 8.50
C GLN A 79 -10.00 1.22 7.91
N ASN A 80 -11.26 0.97 8.27
CA ASN A 80 -12.04 -0.19 7.84
C ASN A 80 -13.21 0.16 6.89
N GLN A 81 -13.41 1.44 6.56
CA GLN A 81 -14.47 1.84 5.62
C GLN A 81 -14.13 1.28 4.23
N GLY A 82 -15.03 0.44 3.70
CA GLY A 82 -14.82 -0.25 2.41
C GLY A 82 -14.15 -1.63 2.49
N LEU A 83 -13.91 -2.19 3.69
CA LEU A 83 -13.55 -3.61 3.86
C LEU A 83 -14.75 -4.52 4.10
N ASP A 84 -15.94 -3.95 4.19
CA ASP A 84 -17.18 -4.71 4.38
C ASP A 84 -17.48 -5.48 3.08
N GLU A 85 -17.25 -6.79 3.15
CA GLU A 85 -17.45 -7.70 2.03
C GLU A 85 -18.92 -7.76 1.62
N ASP A 86 -19.85 -7.66 2.57
CA ASP A 86 -21.29 -7.62 2.29
C ASP A 86 -21.66 -6.33 1.56
N TYR A 87 -21.12 -5.18 2.00
CA TYR A 87 -21.31 -3.89 1.31
C TYR A 87 -20.80 -3.93 -0.13
N TYR A 88 -19.62 -4.51 -0.35
CA TYR A 88 -19.04 -4.64 -1.68
C TYR A 88 -19.89 -5.52 -2.60
N GLN A 89 -20.36 -6.67 -2.12
CA GLN A 89 -21.24 -7.56 -2.89
C GLN A 89 -22.57 -6.89 -3.23
N LEU A 90 -23.14 -6.12 -2.30
CA LEU A 90 -24.37 -5.35 -2.54
C LEU A 90 -24.18 -4.30 -3.64
N GLN A 91 -23.06 -3.59 -3.64
CA GLN A 91 -22.76 -2.57 -4.65
C GLN A 91 -22.41 -3.15 -6.02
N ILE A 92 -21.74 -4.31 -6.09
CA ILE A 92 -21.54 -5.00 -7.38
C ILE A 92 -22.84 -5.58 -7.91
N ARG A 93 -23.69 -6.11 -7.04
CA ARG A 93 -24.98 -6.69 -7.43
C ARG A 93 -25.90 -5.64 -8.06
N SER A 94 -25.83 -4.38 -7.65
CA SER A 94 -26.61 -3.29 -8.26
C SER A 94 -26.07 -2.81 -9.61
N LEU A 95 -24.86 -3.22 -10.00
CA LEU A 95 -24.23 -2.91 -11.28
C LEU A 95 -24.43 -4.02 -12.34
N ARG A 96 -25.13 -5.11 -11.98
CA ARG A 96 -25.51 -6.21 -12.87
C ARG A 96 -26.97 -6.11 -13.26
#